data_AF-A0A397DYJ3-F1
#
_entry.id   AF-A0A397DYJ3-F1
#
_cell.length_a   1.000
_cell.length_b   1.000
_cell.length_c   1.000
_cell.angle_alpha   90.00
_cell.angle_beta   90.00
_cell.angle_gamma   90.00
#
_symmetry.space_group_name_H-M   'P 1'
#
loop_
_entity.id
_entity.type
_entity.pdbx_description
1 polymer ?
#
loop_
_entity_poly.entity_id
_entity_poly.type
_entity_poly.pdbx_seq_one_letter_code
_entity_poly.pdbx_strand_id
1 'polypeptide(L)'
;MHRFLVPGLLTVGTLPSTRATIEWASTADRNQLVGERLALAESAYDVVPGTASETRRPDNYGQCVWGPSGSYKYDFLITKDNKDSDGETSRTECFANVFETGKALAYPFPRSSYHYDTDPNHAVTEDSLDKPHIALDIEFDVSKNNAVSVVDTQYFDFENFETNAASILYKSTGHSAGRYKYNLKAYDFEGVDSKDCSTCLSVTDLYRPTGVKGSCQNANKDGFTKANVDELKFQVDKLVEYRQKADNNKCSDDRCDTLGLVRTNFFGVESERDSKADTKVDDALQSWKSCLSDALTDAEWAKLTTSVFTTSPSFPSVFTCARSCKYDVTLKEFYTPYSCAADYGVEGLDRRQCAGDATQFCNFTQTVTARASDLVSKVQVALKPSPVKPPILDPKTVFPGSNYNAPSTTSKELHFDVTCDNNAPEFATYCTSHLQVKVSDLFKLEATLNSDNDAVKALLANRPTTTTNPIVFWRVKNTLAGTWQEISAATGDLKDSTAVLTFPQFKSELVFEAYTACGKVGDSITWTIYVHRTEVVHIDDWWYSMWDCGAAGKCNVEHTDFRVCKFKFDPQCDTYLSMLNPSDAKHIPIDPKTNDAYKVCEYKDDKNDKKTCSEGCW
;
A
#
# COMPACT_ATOMS: atom_id res chain seq x y z
N MET A 1 44.39 -91.85 24.47
CA MET A 1 45.35 -92.89 24.01
C MET A 1 46.62 -92.16 23.60
N HIS A 2 47.70 -92.24 24.41
CA HIS A 2 49.01 -92.83 24.03
C HIS A 2 49.61 -92.23 22.74
N ARG A 3 50.84 -91.69 22.63
CA ARG A 3 52.06 -91.76 23.46
C ARG A 3 53.16 -90.92 22.73
N PHE A 4 54.18 -90.51 23.48
CA PHE A 4 55.58 -90.24 23.07
C PHE A 4 56.02 -88.95 22.35
N LEU A 5 56.82 -88.19 23.11
CA LEU A 5 57.97 -87.40 22.69
C LEU A 5 59.03 -88.25 21.96
N VAL A 6 59.60 -87.73 20.86
CA VAL A 6 61.04 -87.84 20.57
C VAL A 6 61.55 -86.46 20.11
N PRO A 7 62.59 -85.91 20.77
CA PRO A 7 63.18 -84.60 20.48
C PRO A 7 64.41 -84.71 19.55
N GLY A 8 64.69 -83.65 18.79
CA GLY A 8 65.99 -83.51 18.13
C GLY A 8 66.05 -82.41 17.08
N LEU A 9 66.33 -81.18 17.53
CA LEU A 9 67.43 -80.30 17.12
C LEU A 9 67.02 -78.83 17.14
N LEU A 10 67.66 -78.12 18.07
CA LEU A 10 67.88 -76.68 18.00
C LEU A 10 68.52 -76.33 16.66
N THR A 11 67.79 -75.58 15.86
CA THR A 11 68.36 -74.40 15.22
C THR A 11 67.54 -73.21 15.68
N VAL A 12 68.18 -72.36 16.48
CA VAL A 12 67.84 -70.94 16.62
C VAL A 12 68.05 -70.34 15.23
N GLY A 13 67.09 -70.55 14.34
CA GLY A 13 66.91 -69.81 13.11
C GLY A 13 65.89 -68.73 13.45
N THR A 14 66.30 -67.48 13.33
CA THR A 14 65.41 -66.31 13.27
C THR A 14 64.15 -66.68 12.49
N LEU A 15 63.00 -66.73 13.17
CA LEU A 15 61.70 -66.85 12.53
C LEU A 15 61.58 -65.73 11.49
N PRO A 16 61.12 -66.02 10.26
CA PRO A 16 60.84 -64.98 9.29
C PRO A 16 59.76 -64.05 9.86
N SER A 17 59.92 -62.76 9.65
CA SER A 17 58.95 -61.74 10.05
C SER A 17 57.55 -62.13 9.58
N THR A 18 56.66 -62.42 10.53
CA THR A 18 55.22 -62.57 10.29
C THR A 18 54.67 -61.22 9.84
N ARG A 19 54.22 -61.15 8.60
CA ARG A 19 53.66 -59.93 7.99
C ARG A 19 52.15 -60.11 7.81
N ALA A 20 51.34 -59.44 8.62
CA ALA A 20 49.89 -59.53 8.58
C ALA A 20 49.31 -58.97 7.26
N THR A 21 48.33 -59.61 6.65
CA THR A 21 47.68 -59.07 5.44
C THR A 21 46.52 -58.16 5.83
N ILE A 22 46.20 -57.15 5.01
CA ILE A 22 45.02 -56.30 5.21
C ILE A 22 44.00 -56.61 4.12
N GLU A 23 42.78 -56.93 4.52
CA GLU A 23 41.65 -57.21 3.63
C GLU A 23 40.53 -56.21 3.87
N TRP A 24 39.83 -55.80 2.80
CA TRP A 24 38.63 -54.98 2.92
C TRP A 24 37.41 -55.89 2.96
N ALA A 25 36.67 -55.83 4.06
CA ALA A 25 35.38 -56.49 4.18
C ALA A 25 34.26 -55.49 3.85
N SER A 26 33.42 -55.84 2.89
CA SER A 26 32.38 -54.96 2.36
C SER A 26 31.11 -55.74 2.01
N THR A 27 30.01 -55.46 2.71
CA THR A 27 28.70 -56.03 2.33
C THR A 27 27.53 -55.15 2.77
N ALA A 28 26.46 -55.23 1.99
CA ALA A 28 25.17 -54.55 2.16
C ALA A 28 24.34 -55.08 3.34
N ASP A 29 24.55 -56.34 3.75
CA ASP A 29 23.71 -57.08 4.70
C ASP A 29 24.47 -57.32 6.00
N ARG A 30 23.90 -56.93 7.13
CA ARG A 30 24.51 -57.09 8.47
C ARG A 30 24.85 -58.54 8.81
N ASN A 31 24.04 -59.51 8.40
CA ASN A 31 24.27 -60.93 8.65
C ASN A 31 25.35 -61.50 7.73
N GLN A 32 25.44 -61.00 6.49
CA GLN A 32 26.59 -61.30 5.62
C GLN A 32 27.85 -60.61 6.12
N LEU A 33 27.78 -59.41 6.68
CA LEU A 33 28.92 -58.71 7.26
C LEU A 33 29.48 -59.48 8.45
N VAL A 34 28.60 -59.98 9.33
CA VAL A 34 28.97 -60.86 10.44
C VAL A 34 29.48 -62.21 9.90
N GLY A 35 28.88 -62.75 8.85
CA GLY A 35 29.31 -63.99 8.19
C GLY A 35 30.66 -63.87 7.48
N GLU A 36 30.94 -62.77 6.79
CA GLU A 36 32.23 -62.42 6.18
C GLU A 36 33.26 -62.12 7.26
N ARG A 37 32.88 -61.42 8.35
CA ARG A 37 33.74 -61.30 9.54
C ARG A 37 34.11 -62.67 10.11
N LEU A 38 33.18 -63.61 10.19
CA LEU A 38 33.47 -64.95 10.71
C LEU A 38 34.28 -65.78 9.70
N ALA A 39 33.95 -65.73 8.41
CA ALA A 39 34.64 -66.47 7.35
C ALA A 39 36.08 -65.97 7.11
N LEU A 40 36.29 -64.65 7.15
CA LEU A 40 37.62 -64.04 7.12
C LEU A 40 38.42 -64.37 8.38
N ALA A 41 37.76 -64.52 9.54
CA ALA A 41 38.45 -64.97 10.75
C ALA A 41 38.91 -66.43 10.64
N GLU A 42 38.17 -67.27 9.91
CA GLU A 42 38.51 -68.67 9.66
C GLU A 42 39.58 -68.85 8.55
N SER A 43 39.71 -67.93 7.59
CA SER A 43 40.71 -68.00 6.50
C SER A 43 42.00 -67.22 6.73
N ALA A 44 42.08 -66.38 7.77
CA ALA A 44 43.15 -65.40 7.98
C ALA A 44 44.55 -65.96 8.35
N TYR A 45 44.75 -67.27 8.42
CA TYR A 45 46.09 -67.84 8.65
C TYR A 45 46.91 -68.00 7.36
N ASP A 46 46.96 -66.98 6.51
CA ASP A 46 47.96 -66.92 5.44
C ASP A 46 49.16 -66.07 5.88
N VAL A 47 50.01 -66.69 6.70
CA VAL A 47 51.35 -66.21 6.99
C VAL A 47 52.20 -66.43 5.73
N VAL A 48 52.22 -65.46 4.82
CA VAL A 48 53.08 -65.53 3.64
C VAL A 48 54.52 -65.16 4.05
N PRO A 49 55.53 -66.02 3.83
CA PRO A 49 56.93 -65.66 4.05
C PRO A 49 57.31 -64.56 3.06
N GLY A 50 57.63 -63.36 3.57
CA GLY A 50 58.00 -62.23 2.71
C GLY A 50 59.38 -62.39 2.07
N THR A 51 59.46 -62.22 0.74
CA THR A 51 60.71 -61.80 0.08
C THR A 51 60.85 -60.28 0.21
N ALA A 52 62.07 -59.80 0.44
CA ALA A 52 62.36 -58.40 0.69
C ALA A 52 61.93 -57.46 -0.45
N SER A 53 61.51 -56.25 -0.06
CA SER A 53 61.42 -55.03 -0.89
C SER A 53 60.18 -54.82 -1.78
N GLU A 54 58.98 -55.22 -1.36
CA GLU A 54 57.76 -54.59 -1.89
C GLU A 54 57.13 -53.67 -0.83
N THR A 55 57.05 -52.38 -1.14
CA THR A 55 56.39 -51.35 -0.32
C THR A 55 54.87 -51.42 -0.41
N ARG A 56 54.32 -52.18 -1.38
CA ARG A 56 52.87 -52.33 -1.65
C ARG A 56 52.58 -53.81 -1.95
N ARG A 57 51.59 -54.43 -1.28
CA ARG A 57 51.32 -55.89 -1.40
C ARG A 57 50.54 -56.27 -2.68
N PRO A 58 50.69 -57.52 -3.19
CA PRO A 58 49.95 -58.04 -4.36
C PRO A 58 48.43 -58.09 -4.19
N ASP A 59 47.74 -57.93 -5.32
CA ASP A 59 46.33 -57.51 -5.48
C ASP A 59 45.30 -58.66 -5.51
N ASN A 60 45.36 -59.57 -4.54
CA ASN A 60 44.58 -60.82 -4.60
C ASN A 60 43.27 -60.80 -3.76
N TYR A 61 42.94 -59.67 -3.13
CA TYR A 61 41.87 -59.57 -2.12
C TYR A 61 40.71 -58.66 -2.55
N GLY A 62 39.59 -58.77 -1.84
CA GLY A 62 38.34 -58.05 -2.13
C GLY A 62 38.55 -56.55 -2.33
N GLN A 63 37.98 -55.99 -3.40
CA GLN A 63 37.99 -54.54 -3.63
C GLN A 63 37.21 -53.85 -2.51
N CYS A 64 37.68 -52.69 -2.04
CA CYS A 64 36.87 -51.85 -1.16
C CYS A 64 35.60 -51.42 -1.90
N VAL A 65 34.44 -51.64 -1.28
CA VAL A 65 33.12 -51.29 -1.82
C VAL A 65 32.35 -50.52 -0.74
N TRP A 66 31.95 -49.29 -1.08
CA TRP A 66 31.14 -48.45 -0.20
C TRP A 66 29.65 -48.65 -0.48
N GLY A 67 28.87 -48.80 0.59
CA GLY A 67 27.42 -48.89 0.52
C GLY A 67 26.89 -50.16 -0.18
N PRO A 68 25.56 -50.37 -0.14
CA PRO A 68 24.93 -51.59 -0.63
C PRO A 68 24.99 -51.80 -2.15
N SER A 69 25.26 -50.75 -2.93
CA SER A 69 25.32 -50.77 -4.39
C SER A 69 26.73 -50.63 -4.98
N GLY A 70 27.77 -50.54 -4.15
CA GLY A 70 29.13 -50.22 -4.58
C GLY A 70 29.28 -48.84 -5.22
N SER A 71 28.37 -47.94 -4.88
CA SER A 71 28.41 -46.54 -5.26
C SER A 71 29.41 -45.83 -4.34
N TYR A 72 30.61 -45.53 -4.86
CA TYR A 72 31.66 -44.72 -4.22
C TYR A 72 31.28 -43.24 -4.00
N LYS A 73 29.99 -42.92 -4.10
CA LYS A 73 29.45 -41.57 -3.98
C LYS A 73 28.01 -41.59 -3.48
N TYR A 74 27.67 -40.58 -2.69
CA TYR A 74 26.31 -40.31 -2.26
C TYR A 74 26.03 -38.81 -2.27
N ASP A 75 25.04 -38.39 -3.06
CA ASP A 75 24.58 -37.02 -3.12
C ASP A 75 23.29 -36.89 -2.29
N PHE A 76 23.43 -36.37 -1.07
CA PHE A 76 22.34 -36.14 -0.13
C PHE A 76 21.71 -34.77 -0.36
N LEU A 77 20.39 -34.76 -0.61
CA LEU A 77 19.61 -33.54 -0.77
C LEU A 77 18.72 -33.34 0.47
N ILE A 78 18.94 -32.25 1.20
CA ILE A 78 18.05 -31.86 2.29
C ILE A 78 16.81 -31.25 1.65
N THR A 79 15.67 -31.90 1.80
CA THR A 79 14.37 -31.44 1.28
C THR A 79 13.36 -31.41 2.41
N LYS A 80 12.16 -30.88 2.13
CA LYS A 80 11.06 -30.87 3.10
C LYS A 80 10.64 -32.28 3.54
N ASP A 81 10.65 -33.24 2.61
CA ASP A 81 10.19 -34.61 2.84
C ASP A 81 11.17 -35.44 3.70
N ASN A 82 12.44 -35.03 3.73
CA ASN A 82 13.51 -35.75 4.43
C ASN A 82 13.91 -35.06 5.76
N LYS A 83 13.16 -34.02 6.18
CA LYS A 83 13.37 -33.29 7.44
C LYS A 83 12.87 -34.09 8.66
N ASP A 84 11.77 -34.82 8.50
CA ASP A 84 11.02 -35.44 9.62
C ASP A 84 11.17 -36.97 9.71
N SER A 85 11.91 -37.60 8.81
CA SER A 85 11.96 -39.08 8.72
C SER A 85 12.65 -39.77 9.91
N ASP A 86 13.30 -39.05 10.82
CA ASP A 86 14.00 -39.63 11.99
C ASP A 86 13.51 -39.13 13.36
N GLY A 87 12.40 -38.38 13.45
CA GLY A 87 11.78 -38.04 14.74
C GLY A 87 12.59 -37.12 15.68
N GLU A 88 13.69 -36.53 15.23
CA GLU A 88 14.51 -35.63 16.05
C GLU A 88 14.07 -34.17 15.93
N THR A 89 13.31 -33.71 16.93
CA THR A 89 12.86 -32.32 17.10
C THR A 89 13.99 -31.32 17.43
N SER A 90 15.26 -31.72 17.30
CA SER A 90 16.43 -30.96 17.73
C SER A 90 17.68 -31.33 16.92
N ARG A 91 17.63 -31.27 15.58
CA ARG A 91 18.85 -31.46 14.79
C ARG A 91 19.81 -30.29 15.01
N THR A 92 20.95 -30.55 15.64
CA THR A 92 22.15 -29.70 15.63
C THR A 92 23.00 -29.93 14.37
N GLU A 93 22.63 -30.91 13.54
CA GLU A 93 23.43 -31.47 12.43
C GLU A 93 22.59 -31.58 11.14
N CYS A 94 23.22 -31.42 9.96
CA CYS A 94 22.50 -31.27 8.70
C CYS A 94 22.00 -32.53 8.00
N PHE A 95 22.58 -33.67 8.34
CA PHE A 95 22.23 -34.97 7.77
C PHE A 95 22.50 -36.04 8.81
N ALA A 96 21.71 -37.12 8.79
CA ALA A 96 21.88 -38.25 9.71
C ALA A 96 23.14 -39.09 9.38
N ASN A 97 23.52 -40.03 10.24
CA ASN A 97 24.66 -40.90 9.97
C ASN A 97 24.42 -41.78 8.73
N VAL A 98 25.17 -41.50 7.65
CA VAL A 98 25.08 -42.21 6.36
C VAL A 98 26.03 -43.41 6.26
N PHE A 99 26.88 -43.62 7.28
CA PHE A 99 27.93 -44.65 7.29
C PHE A 99 27.50 -45.94 7.98
N GLU A 100 26.37 -45.97 8.69
CA GLU A 100 25.91 -47.18 9.36
C GLU A 100 25.61 -48.33 8.38
N THR A 101 25.65 -49.56 8.87
CA THR A 101 25.30 -50.75 8.07
C THR A 101 23.90 -50.60 7.46
N GLY A 102 23.79 -50.87 6.16
CA GLY A 102 22.54 -50.71 5.41
C GLY A 102 22.21 -49.28 4.96
N LYS A 103 23.05 -48.28 5.28
CA LYS A 103 22.94 -46.90 4.76
C LYS A 103 23.71 -46.72 3.46
N ALA A 104 23.51 -45.57 2.80
CA ALA A 104 24.01 -45.30 1.45
C ALA A 104 25.54 -45.33 1.33
N LEU A 105 26.27 -44.94 2.39
CA LEU A 105 27.73 -45.00 2.47
C LEU A 105 28.17 -45.97 3.57
N ALA A 106 27.46 -47.09 3.77
CA ALA A 106 27.86 -48.12 4.72
C ALA A 106 29.36 -48.42 4.57
N TYR A 107 30.12 -48.21 5.65
CA TYR A 107 31.58 -48.22 5.58
C TYR A 107 32.12 -49.63 5.32
N PRO A 108 33.05 -49.80 4.37
CA PRO A 108 33.90 -50.97 4.32
C PRO A 108 34.93 -50.87 5.46
N PHE A 109 35.18 -51.96 6.17
CA PHE A 109 36.20 -51.97 7.22
C PHE A 109 37.43 -52.72 6.77
N PRO A 110 38.63 -52.16 7.00
CA PRO A 110 39.86 -52.89 6.81
C PRO A 110 40.01 -53.86 7.97
N ARG A 111 40.42 -55.09 7.67
CA ARG A 111 40.71 -56.10 8.68
C ARG A 111 42.12 -56.64 8.46
N SER A 112 42.90 -56.70 9.53
CA SER A 112 44.16 -57.41 9.50
C SER A 112 43.92 -58.92 9.64
N SER A 113 44.70 -59.74 8.92
CA SER A 113 44.71 -61.19 9.10
C SER A 113 45.43 -61.63 10.38
N TYR A 114 46.13 -60.71 11.02
CA TYR A 114 46.61 -60.89 12.38
C TYR A 114 45.55 -60.36 13.34
N HIS A 115 44.85 -61.27 14.03
CA HIS A 115 43.81 -60.98 15.01
C HIS A 115 44.41 -60.41 16.31
N TYR A 116 44.86 -59.15 16.27
CA TYR A 116 45.53 -58.44 17.38
C TYR A 116 44.71 -58.45 18.68
N ASP A 117 43.38 -58.46 18.56
CA ASP A 117 42.40 -58.55 19.64
C ASP A 117 42.43 -59.89 20.41
N THR A 118 43.05 -60.92 19.83
CA THR A 118 43.15 -62.28 20.39
C THR A 118 44.55 -62.67 20.84
N ASP A 119 45.56 -61.80 20.63
CA ASP A 119 46.96 -62.06 21.04
C ASP A 119 47.27 -61.46 22.42
N PRO A 120 47.31 -62.27 23.50
CA PRO A 120 47.56 -61.78 24.86
C PRO A 120 49.00 -61.29 25.09
N ASN A 121 49.93 -61.51 24.15
CA ASN A 121 51.30 -61.01 24.23
C ASN A 121 51.49 -59.65 23.54
N HIS A 122 50.45 -59.12 22.90
CA HIS A 122 50.50 -57.84 22.21
C HIS A 122 50.30 -56.67 23.20
N ALA A 123 51.19 -56.57 24.19
CA ALA A 123 51.26 -55.38 25.04
C ALA A 123 51.92 -54.25 24.25
N VAL A 124 51.10 -53.47 23.54
CA VAL A 124 51.54 -52.35 22.71
C VAL A 124 51.97 -51.19 23.61
N THR A 125 53.27 -51.04 23.85
CA THR A 125 53.85 -49.85 24.49
C THR A 125 54.47 -48.93 23.43
N GLU A 126 54.11 -47.63 23.46
CA GLU A 126 54.56 -46.44 22.67
C GLU A 126 53.95 -46.12 21.28
N ASP A 127 53.56 -44.86 21.07
CA ASP A 127 52.91 -44.30 19.87
C ASP A 127 53.89 -44.13 18.68
N SER A 128 54.13 -45.18 17.88
CA SER A 128 54.86 -45.06 16.60
C SER A 128 53.98 -45.41 15.40
N LEU A 129 54.11 -44.65 14.30
CA LEU A 129 53.47 -44.88 13.00
C LEU A 129 53.92 -46.18 12.31
N ASP A 130 54.88 -46.91 12.89
CA ASP A 130 55.33 -48.21 12.39
C ASP A 130 54.43 -49.37 12.85
N LYS A 131 53.39 -49.06 13.63
CA LYS A 131 52.36 -50.00 14.11
C LYS A 131 51.16 -50.05 13.16
N PRO A 132 50.39 -51.16 13.17
CA PRO A 132 49.17 -51.24 12.40
C PRO A 132 48.18 -50.14 12.79
N HIS A 133 47.71 -49.37 11.82
CA HIS A 133 46.80 -48.26 12.03
C HIS A 133 45.97 -47.98 10.78
N ILE A 134 44.94 -47.15 10.93
CA ILE A 134 44.08 -46.69 9.86
C ILE A 134 44.23 -45.18 9.77
N ALA A 135 44.69 -44.70 8.62
CA ALA A 135 44.68 -43.30 8.25
C ALA A 135 43.35 -42.97 7.56
N LEU A 136 42.73 -41.89 8.02
CA LEU A 136 41.55 -41.29 7.42
C LEU A 136 41.89 -39.87 6.99
N ASP A 137 41.92 -39.63 5.70
CA ASP A 137 42.00 -38.29 5.13
C ASP A 137 40.60 -37.81 4.74
N ILE A 138 40.18 -36.67 5.28
CA ILE A 138 38.94 -36.01 4.88
C ILE A 138 39.27 -34.71 4.16
N GLU A 139 38.99 -34.68 2.86
CA GLU A 139 38.99 -33.45 2.06
C GLU A 139 37.57 -32.88 2.06
N PHE A 140 37.39 -31.62 2.44
CA PHE A 140 36.07 -30.99 2.39
C PHE A 140 36.03 -29.61 1.75
N ASP A 141 34.90 -29.32 1.13
CA ASP A 141 34.51 -28.02 0.60
C ASP A 141 33.11 -27.67 1.11
N VAL A 142 33.08 -26.77 2.09
CA VAL A 142 31.87 -26.14 2.64
C VAL A 142 31.75 -24.68 2.17
N SER A 143 32.60 -24.28 1.22
CA SER A 143 32.68 -22.91 0.75
C SER A 143 31.70 -22.66 -0.40
N LYS A 144 31.41 -21.39 -0.63
CA LYS A 144 30.65 -20.92 -1.80
C LYS A 144 31.47 -20.85 -3.10
N ASN A 145 32.80 -20.95 -3.04
CA ASN A 145 33.71 -20.64 -4.15
C ASN A 145 34.69 -21.79 -4.49
N ASN A 146 34.39 -23.04 -4.08
CA ASN A 146 35.29 -24.19 -4.27
C ASN A 146 36.65 -24.07 -3.55
N ALA A 147 36.70 -23.40 -2.41
CA ALA A 147 37.86 -23.36 -1.52
C ALA A 147 37.95 -24.66 -0.70
N VAL A 148 38.46 -25.72 -1.31
CA VAL A 148 38.85 -26.95 -0.62
C VAL A 148 39.91 -26.60 0.42
N SER A 149 39.61 -26.79 1.71
CA SER A 149 40.38 -26.08 2.75
C SER A 149 41.13 -26.94 3.75
N VAL A 150 40.89 -28.25 3.87
CA VAL A 150 41.60 -29.05 4.88
C VAL A 150 41.72 -30.50 4.42
N VAL A 151 42.91 -31.06 4.59
CA VAL A 151 43.14 -32.51 4.69
C VAL A 151 43.64 -32.72 6.12
N ASP A 152 42.76 -33.23 6.98
CA ASP A 152 43.14 -33.64 8.33
C ASP A 152 43.31 -35.16 8.30
N THR A 153 44.54 -35.63 8.48
CA THR A 153 44.83 -37.07 8.55
C THR A 153 44.65 -37.52 9.99
N GLN A 154 43.60 -38.32 10.23
CA GLN A 154 43.31 -38.89 11.53
C GLN A 154 43.77 -40.35 11.57
N TYR A 155 44.35 -40.76 12.69
CA TYR A 155 44.88 -42.10 12.89
C TYR A 155 44.04 -42.86 13.93
N PHE A 156 43.65 -44.08 13.60
CA PHE A 156 42.88 -44.96 14.46
C PHE A 156 43.52 -46.34 14.54
N ASP A 157 43.42 -47.00 15.70
CA ASP A 157 43.71 -48.43 15.79
C ASP A 157 42.61 -49.26 15.11
N PHE A 158 42.93 -50.51 14.77
CA PHE A 158 42.00 -51.41 14.09
C PHE A 158 40.79 -51.78 14.97
N GLU A 159 40.99 -52.04 16.26
CA GLU A 159 39.93 -52.49 17.18
C GLU A 159 38.80 -51.45 17.32
N ASN A 160 39.19 -50.20 17.56
CA ASN A 160 38.28 -49.07 17.70
C ASN A 160 37.59 -48.75 16.37
N PHE A 161 38.31 -48.79 15.25
CA PHE A 161 37.71 -48.55 13.95
C PHE A 161 36.73 -49.67 13.56
N GLU A 162 37.07 -50.94 13.74
CA GLU A 162 36.18 -52.07 13.42
C GLU A 162 34.87 -52.05 14.21
N THR A 163 34.93 -51.56 15.45
CA THR A 163 33.78 -51.45 16.37
C THR A 163 32.97 -50.18 16.15
N ASN A 164 33.63 -49.03 15.92
CA ASN A 164 33.00 -47.70 15.98
C ASN A 164 33.09 -46.88 14.69
N ALA A 165 33.59 -47.42 13.57
CA ALA A 165 33.87 -46.66 12.35
C ALA A 165 32.71 -45.80 11.83
N ALA A 166 31.46 -46.29 11.86
CA ALA A 166 30.31 -45.47 11.45
C ALA A 166 30.18 -44.21 12.31
N SER A 167 30.42 -44.29 13.63
CA SER A 167 30.41 -43.12 14.51
C SER A 167 31.67 -42.27 14.32
N ILE A 168 32.82 -42.87 14.04
CA ILE A 168 34.08 -42.15 13.79
C ILE A 168 33.94 -41.31 12.53
N LEU A 169 33.61 -41.93 11.39
CA LEU A 169 33.43 -41.25 10.11
C LEU A 169 32.39 -40.13 10.20
N TYR A 170 31.28 -40.38 10.91
CA TYR A 170 30.25 -39.37 11.12
C TYR A 170 30.76 -38.19 11.94
N LYS A 171 31.34 -38.42 13.12
CA LYS A 171 31.86 -37.36 14.02
C LYS A 171 33.05 -36.61 13.43
N SER A 172 33.85 -37.25 12.58
CA SER A 172 34.95 -36.62 11.86
C SER A 172 34.45 -35.74 10.69
N THR A 173 33.15 -35.76 10.39
CA THR A 173 32.54 -34.89 9.37
C THR A 173 32.00 -33.62 10.00
N GLY A 174 32.16 -32.47 9.34
CA GLY A 174 31.72 -31.16 9.89
C GLY A 174 30.21 -30.95 10.03
N HIS A 175 29.38 -31.97 9.76
CA HIS A 175 27.91 -31.95 9.89
C HIS A 175 27.16 -30.79 9.19
N SER A 176 27.77 -30.15 8.19
CA SER A 176 27.21 -29.03 7.44
C SER A 176 26.92 -29.39 5.97
N ALA A 177 26.28 -28.48 5.24
CA ALA A 177 26.19 -28.61 3.79
C ALA A 177 27.57 -28.43 3.16
N GLY A 178 27.94 -29.33 2.25
CA GLY A 178 29.29 -29.40 1.73
C GLY A 178 29.55 -30.64 0.90
N ARG A 179 30.76 -30.72 0.35
CA ARG A 179 31.31 -31.94 -0.22
C ARG A 179 32.41 -32.46 0.69
N TYR A 180 32.40 -33.76 0.98
CA TYR A 180 33.35 -34.46 1.82
C TYR A 180 33.86 -35.67 1.05
N LYS A 181 35.16 -35.75 0.78
CA LYS A 181 35.80 -36.96 0.29
C LYS A 181 36.55 -37.61 1.43
N TYR A 182 36.34 -38.90 1.58
CA TYR A 182 37.01 -39.72 2.57
C TYR A 182 37.99 -40.62 1.82
N ASN A 183 39.25 -40.62 2.22
CA ASN A 183 40.22 -41.60 1.78
C ASN A 183 40.66 -42.38 3.00
N LEU A 184 40.28 -43.66 3.05
CA LEU A 184 40.72 -44.58 4.08
C LEU A 184 41.90 -45.39 3.56
N LYS A 185 42.91 -45.52 4.41
CA LYS A 185 44.08 -46.33 4.14
C LYS A 185 44.52 -47.04 5.40
N ALA A 186 44.67 -48.34 5.31
CA ALA A 186 45.10 -49.15 6.42
C ALA A 186 46.59 -49.51 6.25
N TYR A 187 47.31 -49.51 7.36
CA TYR A 187 48.74 -49.77 7.41
C TYR A 187 48.99 -50.97 8.33
N ASP A 188 49.92 -51.83 7.91
CA ASP A 188 50.44 -52.93 8.73
C ASP A 188 51.84 -52.55 9.25
N PHE A 189 52.47 -53.44 10.03
CA PHE A 189 53.85 -53.27 10.50
C PHE A 189 54.81 -52.87 9.37
N GLU A 190 55.81 -52.07 9.75
CA GLU A 190 56.82 -51.54 8.83
C GLU A 190 56.25 -50.58 7.76
N GLY A 191 55.04 -50.04 7.99
CA GLY A 191 54.43 -49.00 7.15
C GLY A 191 53.90 -49.50 5.81
N VAL A 192 53.65 -50.80 5.66
CA VAL A 192 53.10 -51.39 4.45
C VAL A 192 51.63 -51.02 4.32
N ASP A 193 51.23 -50.47 3.18
CA ASP A 193 49.93 -49.82 2.99
C ASP A 193 48.91 -50.66 2.19
N SER A 194 47.63 -50.48 2.50
CA SER A 194 46.52 -51.02 1.72
C SER A 194 46.30 -50.22 0.43
N LYS A 195 45.45 -50.75 -0.46
CA LYS A 195 44.82 -49.91 -1.49
C LYS A 195 43.95 -48.83 -0.84
N ASP A 196 43.90 -47.68 -1.49
CA ASP A 196 43.05 -46.55 -1.07
C ASP A 196 41.59 -46.94 -1.20
N CYS A 197 40.83 -46.66 -0.15
CA CYS A 197 39.40 -46.93 -0.07
C CYS A 197 38.68 -45.59 0.05
N SER A 198 38.31 -45.03 -1.11
CA SER A 198 37.79 -43.68 -1.21
C SER A 198 36.29 -43.63 -1.46
N THR A 199 35.62 -42.65 -0.87
CA THR A 199 34.22 -42.32 -1.18
C THR A 199 33.98 -40.82 -1.13
N CYS A 200 32.85 -40.38 -1.67
CA CYS A 200 32.43 -38.99 -1.63
C CYS A 200 31.00 -38.87 -1.09
N LEU A 201 30.81 -37.96 -0.16
CA LEU A 201 29.52 -37.47 0.30
C LEU A 201 29.35 -36.04 -0.19
N SER A 202 28.24 -35.72 -0.86
CA SER A 202 27.83 -34.34 -1.05
C SER A 202 26.51 -34.10 -0.32
N VAL A 203 26.39 -32.94 0.33
CA VAL A 203 25.21 -32.54 1.09
C VAL A 203 24.79 -31.18 0.56
N THR A 204 23.67 -31.15 -0.18
CA THR A 204 23.10 -29.90 -0.69
C THR A 204 21.83 -29.56 0.06
N ASP A 205 21.76 -28.34 0.59
CA ASP A 205 20.56 -27.85 1.25
C ASP A 205 19.55 -27.29 0.24
N LEU A 206 18.50 -28.08 -0.03
CA LEU A 206 17.38 -27.69 -0.87
C LEU A 206 16.13 -27.29 -0.08
N TYR A 207 16.19 -27.28 1.25
CA TYR A 207 15.08 -26.86 2.09
C TYR A 207 14.92 -25.35 2.04
N ARG A 208 13.70 -24.85 1.88
CA ARG A 208 13.46 -23.41 1.72
C ARG A 208 12.61 -22.84 2.84
N PRO A 209 12.79 -21.54 3.17
CA PRO A 209 12.01 -20.90 4.22
C PRO A 209 10.51 -21.00 3.94
N THR A 210 9.74 -21.29 4.98
CA THR A 210 8.28 -21.33 4.91
C THR A 210 7.65 -20.47 6.00
N GLY A 211 6.58 -19.76 5.69
CA GLY A 211 5.93 -18.87 6.65
C GLY A 211 4.41 -19.02 6.66
N VAL A 212 3.78 -18.60 7.76
CA VAL A 212 2.33 -18.45 7.82
C VAL A 212 1.95 -17.11 7.23
N LYS A 213 1.31 -17.14 6.06
CA LYS A 213 0.88 -15.92 5.36
C LYS A 213 -0.32 -15.29 6.07
N GLY A 214 -0.35 -13.96 6.11
CA GLY A 214 -1.58 -13.22 6.34
C GLY A 214 -2.50 -13.24 5.11
N SER A 215 -3.46 -12.31 5.06
CA SER A 215 -4.24 -12.09 3.84
C SER A 215 -3.35 -11.54 2.73
N CYS A 216 -3.29 -12.24 1.58
CA CYS A 216 -2.64 -11.77 0.36
C CYS A 216 -3.68 -11.30 -0.68
N GLN A 217 -4.81 -10.77 -0.22
CA GLN A 217 -5.88 -10.31 -1.10
C GLN A 217 -5.79 -8.81 -1.36
N ASN A 218 -6.17 -8.41 -2.57
CA ASN A 218 -6.29 -6.99 -2.88
C ASN A 218 -7.40 -6.35 -2.03
N ALA A 219 -7.19 -5.10 -1.65
CA ALA A 219 -8.14 -4.35 -0.83
C ALA A 219 -8.33 -2.95 -1.40
N ASN A 220 -9.58 -2.51 -1.47
CA ASN A 220 -9.94 -1.17 -1.88
C ASN A 220 -10.85 -0.53 -0.83
N LYS A 221 -10.55 0.71 -0.45
CA LYS A 221 -11.36 1.49 0.48
C LYS A 221 -11.73 2.83 -0.16
N ASP A 222 -13.03 3.09 -0.18
CA ASP A 222 -13.55 4.41 -0.47
C ASP A 222 -13.49 5.27 0.80
N GLY A 223 -12.97 6.48 0.66
CA GLY A 223 -12.81 7.43 1.76
C GLY A 223 -11.36 7.45 2.23
N PHE A 224 -10.68 8.59 2.07
CA PHE A 224 -9.32 8.79 2.57
C PHE A 224 -9.36 9.19 4.05
N THR A 225 -9.69 8.22 4.91
CA THR A 225 -9.84 8.41 6.36
C THR A 225 -8.75 7.66 7.13
N LYS A 226 -8.45 8.12 8.35
CA LYS A 226 -7.52 7.42 9.24
C LYS A 226 -7.92 5.96 9.48
N ALA A 227 -9.21 5.70 9.71
CA ALA A 227 -9.70 4.34 9.94
C ALA A 227 -9.44 3.41 8.75
N ASN A 228 -9.71 3.86 7.52
CA ASN A 228 -9.46 3.06 6.32
C ASN A 228 -7.95 2.83 6.08
N VAL A 229 -7.12 3.84 6.31
CA VAL A 229 -5.66 3.72 6.16
C VAL A 229 -5.08 2.77 7.21
N ASP A 230 -5.50 2.88 8.47
CA ASP A 230 -5.03 2.02 9.56
C ASP A 230 -5.48 0.56 9.37
N GLU A 231 -6.70 0.33 8.86
CA GLU A 231 -7.19 -1.02 8.55
C GLU A 231 -6.32 -1.71 7.49
N LEU A 232 -5.95 -1.00 6.43
CA LEU A 232 -5.08 -1.53 5.37
C LEU A 232 -3.64 -1.74 5.88
N LYS A 233 -3.14 -0.86 6.74
CA LYS A 233 -1.82 -1.00 7.36
C LYS A 233 -1.64 -2.31 8.12
N PHE A 234 -2.69 -2.83 8.75
CA PHE A 234 -2.63 -4.12 9.46
C PHE A 234 -2.23 -5.30 8.54
N GLN A 235 -2.70 -5.31 7.29
CA GLN A 235 -2.31 -6.34 6.33
C GLN A 235 -0.83 -6.23 5.93
N VAL A 236 -0.29 -5.01 5.84
CA VAL A 236 1.14 -4.76 5.63
C VAL A 236 1.95 -5.22 6.83
N ASP A 237 1.49 -4.97 8.05
CA ASP A 237 2.15 -5.48 9.26
C ASP A 237 2.22 -7.02 9.26
N LYS A 238 1.16 -7.69 8.81
CA LYS A 238 1.16 -9.16 8.65
C LYS A 238 2.06 -9.66 7.53
N LEU A 239 2.25 -8.88 6.46
CA LEU A 239 3.21 -9.20 5.40
C LEU A 239 4.67 -9.10 5.89
N VAL A 240 4.98 -8.07 6.69
CA VAL A 240 6.29 -7.91 7.33
C VAL A 240 6.53 -9.04 8.33
N GLU A 241 5.53 -9.38 9.15
CA GLU A 241 5.58 -10.50 10.10
C GLU A 241 5.80 -11.85 9.39
N TYR A 242 5.13 -12.09 8.26
CA TYR A 242 5.31 -13.29 7.43
C TYR A 242 6.78 -13.48 6.99
N ARG A 243 7.45 -12.38 6.62
CA ARG A 243 8.88 -12.41 6.26
C ARG A 243 9.77 -12.69 7.46
N GLN A 244 9.53 -11.97 8.57
CA GLN A 244 10.34 -12.01 9.79
C GLN A 244 10.25 -13.34 10.54
N LYS A 245 9.07 -13.98 10.53
CA LYS A 245 8.79 -15.22 11.27
C LYS A 245 8.81 -16.48 10.40
N ALA A 246 9.31 -16.38 9.17
CA ALA A 246 9.48 -17.55 8.32
C ALA A 246 10.41 -18.56 8.99
N ASP A 247 9.94 -19.80 9.14
CA ASP A 247 10.69 -20.92 9.68
C ASP A 247 11.65 -21.46 8.62
N ASN A 248 12.80 -21.92 9.07
CA ASN A 248 13.78 -22.56 8.22
C ASN A 248 14.50 -23.73 8.91
N ASN A 249 15.31 -24.49 8.16
CA ASN A 249 16.21 -25.45 8.79
C ASN A 249 17.42 -24.73 9.43
N LYS A 250 18.21 -25.44 10.22
CA LYS A 250 19.46 -24.91 10.82
C LYS A 250 20.70 -25.04 9.91
N CYS A 251 20.52 -25.57 8.69
CA CYS A 251 21.61 -25.81 7.73
C CYS A 251 21.81 -24.67 6.76
N SER A 252 20.83 -23.78 6.73
CA SER A 252 20.87 -22.54 6.00
C SER A 252 20.85 -21.35 6.94
N ASP A 253 21.51 -20.27 6.52
CA ASP A 253 21.55 -19.01 7.26
C ASP A 253 21.14 -17.80 6.40
N ASP A 254 21.69 -17.67 5.18
CA ASP A 254 21.63 -16.42 4.41
C ASP A 254 20.33 -16.26 3.58
N ARG A 255 19.36 -15.56 4.15
CA ARG A 255 18.13 -15.14 3.45
C ARG A 255 18.43 -14.18 2.29
N CYS A 256 17.71 -14.36 1.18
CA CYS A 256 17.83 -13.53 -0.04
C CYS A 256 16.45 -13.16 -0.62
N ASP A 257 15.51 -12.88 0.27
CA ASP A 257 14.10 -12.61 -0.08
C ASP A 257 13.98 -11.57 -1.20
N THR A 258 12.99 -11.77 -2.08
CA THR A 258 12.62 -10.77 -3.07
C THR A 258 11.51 -9.89 -2.53
N LEU A 259 11.79 -8.59 -2.41
CA LEU A 259 10.84 -7.59 -1.90
C LEU A 259 10.55 -6.52 -2.96
N GLY A 260 9.28 -6.17 -3.12
CA GLY A 260 8.84 -5.12 -4.03
C GLY A 260 7.78 -4.22 -3.41
N LEU A 261 7.96 -2.91 -3.59
CA LEU A 261 6.92 -1.91 -3.40
C LEU A 261 6.72 -1.14 -4.70
N VAL A 262 5.48 -1.08 -5.18
CA VAL A 262 5.10 -0.18 -6.26
C VAL A 262 4.03 0.76 -5.76
N ARG A 263 4.32 2.06 -5.76
CA ARG A 263 3.40 3.11 -5.31
C ARG A 263 2.91 3.90 -6.50
N THR A 264 1.59 4.10 -6.62
CA THR A 264 1.05 5.07 -7.57
C THR A 264 1.04 6.46 -6.97
N ASN A 265 1.16 7.48 -7.80
CA ASN A 265 0.79 8.84 -7.39
C ASN A 265 -0.72 8.88 -7.04
N PHE A 266 -1.13 9.92 -6.33
CA PHE A 266 -2.48 10.16 -5.80
C PHE A 266 -3.53 10.37 -6.91
N PHE A 267 -3.11 10.53 -8.16
CA PHE A 267 -3.99 10.66 -9.32
C PHE A 267 -3.93 9.42 -10.24
N GLY A 268 -3.23 8.36 -9.83
CA GLY A 268 -3.14 7.07 -10.54
C GLY A 268 -2.36 7.06 -11.86
N VAL A 269 -1.61 8.12 -12.19
CA VAL A 269 -0.98 8.31 -13.52
C VAL A 269 0.44 7.76 -13.60
N GLU A 270 1.19 7.83 -12.50
CA GLU A 270 2.61 7.44 -12.46
C GLU A 270 2.82 6.45 -11.32
N SER A 271 3.74 5.50 -11.52
CA SER A 271 4.12 4.52 -10.51
C SER A 271 5.63 4.50 -10.32
N GLU A 272 6.05 4.50 -9.08
CA GLU A 272 7.45 4.34 -8.70
C GLU A 272 7.64 2.94 -8.11
N ARG A 273 8.67 2.22 -8.58
CA ARG A 273 9.08 0.93 -8.00
C ARG A 273 10.26 1.16 -7.09
N ASP A 274 10.10 0.78 -5.84
CA ASP A 274 11.16 0.74 -4.84
C ASP A 274 11.51 -0.74 -4.58
N SER A 275 12.69 -1.15 -5.04
CA SER A 275 13.21 -2.50 -4.75
C SER A 275 13.81 -2.47 -3.35
N LYS A 276 13.27 -3.29 -2.44
CA LYS A 276 13.78 -3.43 -1.06
C LYS A 276 14.60 -4.69 -0.86
N ALA A 277 15.11 -5.29 -1.94
CA ALA A 277 15.83 -6.57 -1.91
C ALA A 277 17.06 -6.59 -0.97
N ASP A 278 17.70 -5.43 -0.72
CA ASP A 278 18.90 -5.34 0.13
C ASP A 278 18.60 -5.11 1.63
N THR A 279 17.31 -5.09 2.02
CA THR A 279 16.93 -4.88 3.43
C THR A 279 17.15 -6.14 4.27
N LYS A 280 17.60 -5.98 5.51
CA LYS A 280 17.74 -7.10 6.46
C LYS A 280 16.37 -7.72 6.78
N VAL A 281 16.35 -9.00 7.12
CA VAL A 281 15.09 -9.76 7.39
C VAL A 281 14.26 -9.14 8.52
N ASP A 282 14.93 -8.63 9.54
CA ASP A 282 14.35 -7.98 10.72
C ASP A 282 13.90 -6.53 10.49
N ASP A 283 14.14 -5.95 9.30
CA ASP A 283 13.69 -4.60 8.98
C ASP A 283 12.16 -4.49 9.08
N ALA A 284 11.70 -3.42 9.73
CA ALA A 284 10.29 -3.11 9.91
C ALA A 284 9.65 -2.52 8.63
N LEU A 285 10.44 -2.14 7.62
CA LEU A 285 9.99 -1.63 6.33
C LEU A 285 9.01 -0.45 6.49
N GLN A 286 9.42 0.60 7.20
CA GLN A 286 8.53 1.74 7.53
C GLN A 286 7.92 2.42 6.30
N SER A 287 8.65 2.49 5.18
CA SER A 287 8.13 3.03 3.91
C SER A 287 6.96 2.23 3.34
N TRP A 288 6.86 0.93 3.64
CA TRP A 288 5.71 0.13 3.25
C TRP A 288 4.47 0.52 4.06
N LYS A 289 4.68 0.75 5.36
CA LYS A 289 3.63 1.13 6.30
C LYS A 289 3.13 2.55 6.09
N SER A 290 3.94 3.45 5.53
CA SER A 290 3.57 4.83 5.25
C SER A 290 3.06 5.05 3.82
N CYS A 291 3.24 4.10 2.90
CA CYS A 291 2.97 4.26 1.47
C CYS A 291 1.60 4.89 1.15
N LEU A 292 0.53 4.46 1.81
CA LEU A 292 -0.81 5.04 1.60
C LEU A 292 -0.95 6.47 2.18
N SER A 293 -0.23 6.78 3.27
CA SER A 293 -0.32 8.03 4.03
C SER A 293 0.73 9.09 3.70
N ASP A 294 1.69 8.81 2.81
CA ASP A 294 2.77 9.74 2.47
C ASP A 294 2.25 11.11 2.01
N ALA A 295 2.99 12.18 2.28
CA ALA A 295 2.62 13.52 1.81
C ALA A 295 2.55 13.57 0.27
N LEU A 296 1.72 14.47 -0.27
CA LEU A 296 1.71 14.76 -1.70
C LEU A 296 3.08 15.31 -2.14
N THR A 297 3.56 14.87 -3.28
CA THR A 297 4.69 15.45 -4.01
C THR A 297 4.33 16.82 -4.59
N ASP A 298 5.33 17.60 -5.00
CA ASP A 298 5.09 18.94 -5.58
C ASP A 298 4.29 18.89 -6.88
N ALA A 299 4.50 17.86 -7.70
CA ALA A 299 3.74 17.65 -8.93
C ALA A 299 2.26 17.31 -8.64
N GLU A 300 2.01 16.47 -7.63
CA GLU A 300 0.64 16.17 -7.20
C GLU A 300 -0.04 17.40 -6.59
N TRP A 301 0.69 18.18 -5.79
CA TRP A 301 0.18 19.43 -5.22
C TRP A 301 -0.21 20.43 -6.32
N ALA A 302 0.67 20.63 -7.31
CA ALA A 302 0.37 21.50 -8.45
C ALA A 302 -0.90 21.08 -9.20
N LYS A 303 -1.10 19.77 -9.40
CA LYS A 303 -2.35 19.24 -9.97
C LYS A 303 -3.56 19.51 -9.06
N LEU A 304 -3.43 19.30 -7.75
CA LEU A 304 -4.50 19.51 -6.78
C LEU A 304 -4.96 20.97 -6.69
N THR A 305 -4.05 21.92 -6.90
CA THR A 305 -4.30 23.38 -6.88
C THR A 305 -4.62 23.98 -8.25
N THR A 306 -4.63 23.17 -9.31
CA THR A 306 -5.01 23.63 -10.65
C THR A 306 -6.53 23.53 -10.82
N SER A 307 -7.16 24.60 -11.30
CA SER A 307 -8.61 24.63 -11.52
C SER A 307 -9.08 23.47 -12.41
N VAL A 308 -10.16 22.83 -12.01
CA VAL A 308 -10.82 21.77 -12.78
C VAL A 308 -11.59 22.31 -14.00
N PHE A 309 -11.72 23.63 -14.14
CA PHE A 309 -12.50 24.28 -15.19
C PHE A 309 -11.66 24.82 -16.35
N THR A 310 -10.40 24.35 -16.48
CA THR A 310 -9.42 24.85 -17.48
C THR A 310 -9.91 24.81 -18.92
N THR A 311 -10.65 23.77 -19.31
CA THR A 311 -11.22 23.66 -20.66
C THR A 311 -12.60 24.32 -20.78
N SER A 312 -13.45 24.14 -19.76
CA SER A 312 -14.79 24.73 -19.73
C SER A 312 -15.34 24.76 -18.29
N PRO A 313 -15.98 25.86 -17.85
CA PRO A 313 -16.70 25.89 -16.58
C PRO A 313 -17.89 24.91 -16.51
N SER A 314 -18.42 24.48 -17.66
CA SER A 314 -19.55 23.56 -17.71
C SER A 314 -19.15 22.11 -17.45
N PHE A 315 -17.90 21.75 -17.78
CA PHE A 315 -17.38 20.37 -17.73
C PHE A 315 -16.12 20.31 -16.84
N PRO A 316 -16.28 20.10 -15.52
CA PRO A 316 -15.14 20.00 -14.62
C PRO A 316 -14.31 18.76 -14.94
N SER A 317 -13.02 18.96 -15.20
CA SER A 317 -12.03 17.90 -15.37
C SER A 317 -11.55 17.42 -13.99
N VAL A 318 -12.27 16.45 -13.44
CA VAL A 318 -11.98 15.83 -12.14
C VAL A 318 -11.25 14.50 -12.32
N PHE A 319 -10.44 14.14 -11.33
CA PHE A 319 -9.68 12.90 -11.29
C PHE A 319 -10.29 11.92 -10.29
N THR A 320 -10.02 10.63 -10.51
CA THR A 320 -10.13 9.64 -9.43
C THR A 320 -8.91 9.81 -8.53
N CYS A 321 -9.06 10.56 -7.46
CA CYS A 321 -8.00 10.73 -6.47
C CYS A 321 -7.86 9.44 -5.67
N ALA A 322 -6.86 8.62 -5.99
CA ALA A 322 -6.59 7.38 -5.31
C ALA A 322 -5.09 7.15 -5.20
N ARG A 323 -4.68 6.59 -4.07
CA ARG A 323 -3.33 6.07 -3.91
C ARG A 323 -3.36 4.56 -3.80
N SER A 324 -2.54 3.90 -4.61
CA SER A 324 -2.39 2.45 -4.60
C SER A 324 -0.96 2.07 -4.25
N CYS A 325 -0.83 1.05 -3.41
CA CYS A 325 0.44 0.46 -3.01
C CYS A 325 0.37 -1.04 -3.27
N LYS A 326 1.23 -1.53 -4.16
CA LYS A 326 1.42 -2.95 -4.41
C LYS A 326 2.64 -3.44 -3.65
N TYR A 327 2.44 -4.47 -2.84
CA TYR A 327 3.44 -5.09 -2.01
C TYR A 327 3.69 -6.50 -2.50
N ASP A 328 4.96 -6.90 -2.58
CA ASP A 328 5.38 -8.21 -3.03
C ASP A 328 6.47 -8.74 -2.08
N VAL A 329 6.25 -9.90 -1.47
CA VAL A 329 7.27 -10.66 -0.72
C VAL A 329 7.33 -12.08 -1.24
N THR A 330 8.52 -12.52 -1.63
CA THR A 330 8.82 -13.93 -1.90
C THR A 330 9.95 -14.37 -0.99
N LEU A 331 9.69 -15.38 -0.16
CA LEU A 331 10.69 -15.92 0.75
C LEU A 331 11.73 -16.70 -0.05
N LYS A 332 13.01 -16.37 0.15
CA LYS A 332 14.13 -17.00 -0.54
C LYS A 332 15.36 -17.07 0.34
N GLU A 333 16.26 -17.93 -0.08
CA GLU A 333 17.51 -18.20 0.61
C GLU A 333 18.61 -18.58 -0.38
N PHE A 334 19.83 -18.21 -0.04
CA PHE A 334 21.01 -18.67 -0.74
C PHE A 334 21.33 -20.11 -0.37
N TYR A 335 21.58 -20.94 -1.38
CA TYR A 335 22.16 -22.27 -1.19
C TYR A 335 23.31 -22.51 -2.15
N THR A 336 24.24 -23.37 -1.77
CA THR A 336 25.33 -23.80 -2.63
C THR A 336 25.06 -25.23 -3.11
N PRO A 337 25.03 -25.49 -4.43
CA PRO A 337 24.92 -26.85 -4.95
C PRO A 337 26.26 -27.59 -4.79
N TYR A 338 26.22 -28.75 -4.12
CA TYR A 338 27.36 -29.67 -3.99
C TYR A 338 27.13 -30.92 -4.83
N SER A 339 28.21 -31.54 -5.31
CA SER A 339 28.14 -32.77 -6.10
C SER A 339 29.42 -33.59 -5.96
N CYS A 340 29.25 -34.90 -5.95
CA CYS A 340 30.36 -35.85 -6.05
C CYS A 340 30.77 -36.17 -7.49
N ALA A 341 30.20 -35.50 -8.50
CA ALA A 341 30.57 -35.67 -9.89
C ALA A 341 32.03 -35.25 -10.17
N ALA A 342 32.62 -35.86 -11.21
CA ALA A 342 34.03 -35.65 -11.56
C ALA A 342 34.33 -34.22 -12.06
N ASP A 343 33.31 -33.53 -12.57
CA ASP A 343 33.34 -32.15 -13.08
C ASP A 343 32.99 -31.10 -12.00
N TYR A 344 32.87 -31.50 -10.73
CA TYR A 344 32.72 -30.58 -9.61
C TYR A 344 34.00 -29.73 -9.46
N GLY A 345 33.94 -28.48 -9.94
CA GLY A 345 35.02 -27.51 -9.78
C GLY A 345 35.36 -26.73 -11.05
N VAL A 346 34.51 -25.77 -11.40
CA VAL A 346 34.89 -24.68 -12.33
C VAL A 346 35.08 -23.40 -11.50
N GLU A 347 36.19 -22.70 -11.75
CA GLU A 347 36.91 -21.76 -10.89
C GLU A 347 36.13 -20.60 -10.22
N GLY A 348 36.53 -20.25 -8.99
CA GLY A 348 36.63 -18.88 -8.44
C GLY A 348 35.38 -18.01 -8.20
N LEU A 349 34.22 -18.37 -8.76
CA LEU A 349 32.99 -17.57 -8.69
C LEU A 349 32.07 -18.01 -7.54
N ASP A 350 31.28 -17.07 -7.00
CA ASP A 350 30.22 -17.37 -6.01
C ASP A 350 29.15 -18.27 -6.64
N ARG A 351 29.06 -19.51 -6.17
CA ARG A 351 28.14 -20.53 -6.69
C ARG A 351 26.77 -20.50 -6.00
N ARG A 352 26.56 -19.60 -5.04
CA ARG A 352 25.29 -19.53 -4.32
C ARG A 352 24.17 -19.18 -5.29
N GLN A 353 23.07 -19.91 -5.17
CA GLN A 353 21.83 -19.66 -5.90
C GLN A 353 20.79 -19.15 -4.92
N CYS A 354 20.14 -18.04 -5.24
CA CYS A 354 19.04 -17.52 -4.46
C CYS A 354 17.72 -18.15 -4.92
N ALA A 355 17.17 -19.07 -4.13
CA ALA A 355 15.96 -19.82 -4.47
C ALA A 355 14.95 -19.82 -3.32
N GLY A 356 13.69 -20.09 -3.64
CA GLY A 356 12.61 -20.21 -2.66
C GLY A 356 11.55 -21.18 -3.17
N ASP A 357 10.65 -21.58 -2.29
CA ASP A 357 9.49 -22.40 -2.66
C ASP A 357 8.50 -21.54 -3.48
N ALA A 358 8.07 -22.07 -4.63
CA ALA A 358 7.14 -21.39 -5.55
C ALA A 358 5.78 -21.05 -4.90
N THR A 359 5.44 -21.70 -3.80
CA THR A 359 4.25 -21.43 -2.99
C THR A 359 4.49 -20.39 -1.90
N GLN A 360 5.72 -20.01 -1.57
CA GLN A 360 6.06 -19.13 -0.44
C GLN A 360 6.20 -17.67 -0.86
N PHE A 361 5.15 -17.14 -1.48
CA PHE A 361 5.02 -15.73 -1.83
C PHE A 361 3.70 -15.14 -1.33
N CYS A 362 3.69 -13.83 -1.09
CA CYS A 362 2.50 -13.04 -0.81
C CYS A 362 2.60 -11.73 -1.58
N ASN A 363 1.63 -11.47 -2.44
CA ASN A 363 1.48 -10.19 -3.12
C ASN A 363 0.05 -9.70 -3.02
N PHE A 364 -0.11 -8.39 -2.92
CA PHE A 364 -1.42 -7.74 -2.96
C PHE A 364 -1.27 -6.26 -3.28
N THR A 365 -2.36 -5.65 -3.73
CA THR A 365 -2.48 -4.21 -3.94
C THR A 365 -3.54 -3.64 -3.02
N GLN A 366 -3.21 -2.56 -2.34
CA GLN A 366 -4.13 -1.78 -1.52
C GLN A 366 -4.37 -0.44 -2.18
N THR A 367 -5.62 -0.02 -2.25
CA THR A 367 -6.02 1.27 -2.81
C THR A 367 -6.92 2.02 -1.83
N VAL A 368 -6.62 3.29 -1.60
CA VAL A 368 -7.51 4.21 -0.88
C VAL A 368 -7.89 5.35 -1.82
N THR A 369 -9.19 5.53 -2.02
CA THR A 369 -9.76 6.57 -2.89
C THR A 369 -10.27 7.73 -2.04
N ALA A 370 -9.80 8.94 -2.30
CA ALA A 370 -10.28 10.17 -1.69
C ALA A 370 -11.50 10.72 -2.43
N ARG A 371 -12.53 11.07 -1.66
CA ARG A 371 -13.67 11.87 -2.08
C ARG A 371 -13.38 13.34 -1.84
N ALA A 372 -14.05 14.22 -2.57
CA ALA A 372 -13.96 15.66 -2.35
C ALA A 372 -14.33 16.06 -0.89
N SER A 373 -15.30 15.36 -0.29
CA SER A 373 -15.71 15.54 1.11
C SER A 373 -14.68 15.06 2.13
N ASP A 374 -13.75 14.18 1.74
CA ASP A 374 -12.67 13.78 2.63
C ASP A 374 -11.69 14.94 2.80
N LEU A 375 -11.40 15.66 1.72
CA LEU A 375 -10.47 16.81 1.70
C LEU A 375 -11.09 18.09 2.29
N VAL A 376 -12.39 18.30 2.04
CA VAL A 376 -13.11 19.53 2.40
C VAL A 376 -14.35 19.17 3.20
N SER A 377 -14.39 19.58 4.47
CA SER A 377 -15.49 19.22 5.39
C SER A 377 -16.73 20.09 5.20
N LYS A 378 -16.55 21.34 4.78
CA LYS A 378 -17.63 22.32 4.64
C LYS A 378 -17.35 23.33 3.54
N VAL A 379 -18.41 23.67 2.80
CA VAL A 379 -18.44 24.79 1.85
C VAL A 379 -19.65 25.66 2.13
N GLN A 380 -19.52 26.97 1.96
CA GLN A 380 -20.59 27.92 2.24
C GLN A 380 -20.52 29.13 1.30
N VAL A 381 -21.69 29.59 0.87
CA VAL A 381 -21.88 30.88 0.19
C VAL A 381 -22.74 31.74 1.10
N ALA A 382 -22.18 32.80 1.65
CA ALA A 382 -22.86 33.72 2.56
C ALA A 382 -23.00 35.11 1.93
N LEU A 383 -24.06 35.84 2.27
CA LEU A 383 -24.19 37.25 1.93
C LEU A 383 -23.13 38.06 2.71
N LYS A 384 -22.49 39.03 2.06
CA LYS A 384 -21.57 39.94 2.74
C LYS A 384 -22.32 40.79 3.78
N PRO A 385 -21.68 41.18 4.91
CA PRO A 385 -22.30 42.09 5.89
C PRO A 385 -22.59 43.49 5.31
N SER A 386 -21.76 43.96 4.38
CA SER A 386 -21.92 45.26 3.71
C SER A 386 -21.69 45.09 2.21
N PRO A 387 -22.68 44.54 1.47
CA PRO A 387 -22.60 44.36 0.03
C PRO A 387 -22.63 45.71 -0.70
N VAL A 388 -21.94 45.83 -1.83
CA VAL A 388 -21.81 47.09 -2.58
C VAL A 388 -23.15 47.58 -3.14
N LYS A 389 -23.97 46.64 -3.62
CA LYS A 389 -25.39 46.86 -3.98
C LYS A 389 -26.24 46.08 -2.98
N PRO A 390 -26.71 46.72 -1.89
CA PRO A 390 -27.40 45.99 -0.84
C PRO A 390 -28.79 45.53 -1.26
N PRO A 391 -29.16 44.27 -0.97
CA PRO A 391 -30.55 43.84 -1.07
C PRO A 391 -31.39 44.55 -0.01
N ILE A 392 -32.70 44.58 -0.21
CA ILE A 392 -33.68 45.09 0.74
C ILE A 392 -33.58 44.30 2.04
N LEU A 393 -33.28 44.99 3.14
CA LEU A 393 -33.07 44.37 4.46
C LEU A 393 -34.35 43.75 5.04
N ASP A 394 -35.49 44.42 4.87
CA ASP A 394 -36.80 43.92 5.30
C ASP A 394 -37.81 43.98 4.14
N PRO A 395 -37.86 42.95 3.29
CA PRO A 395 -38.77 42.88 2.16
C PRO A 395 -40.25 42.95 2.56
N LYS A 396 -40.63 42.56 3.80
CA LYS A 396 -42.04 42.61 4.24
C LYS A 396 -42.53 44.03 4.43
N THR A 397 -41.66 44.96 4.82
CA THR A 397 -42.00 46.38 4.95
C THR A 397 -42.17 47.06 3.61
N VAL A 398 -41.37 46.64 2.61
CA VAL A 398 -41.41 47.18 1.25
C VAL A 398 -42.54 46.56 0.43
N PHE A 399 -42.82 45.27 0.61
CA PHE A 399 -43.85 44.51 -0.10
C PHE A 399 -44.82 43.85 0.91
N PRO A 400 -45.71 44.61 1.57
CA PRO A 400 -46.62 44.05 2.56
C PRO A 400 -47.55 43.00 1.96
N GLY A 401 -47.74 41.88 2.66
CA GLY A 401 -48.61 40.77 2.22
C GLY A 401 -47.94 39.72 1.32
N SER A 402 -46.68 39.95 0.91
CA SER A 402 -45.94 39.05 0.03
C SER A 402 -45.20 37.88 0.71
N ASN A 403 -45.19 37.83 2.04
CA ASN A 403 -44.51 36.83 2.87
C ASN A 403 -43.01 36.60 2.60
N TYR A 404 -42.34 37.49 1.88
CA TYR A 404 -40.90 37.37 1.59
C TYR A 404 -40.03 37.30 2.86
N ASN A 405 -38.95 36.52 2.80
CA ASN A 405 -38.01 36.41 3.91
C ASN A 405 -36.92 37.49 3.82
N ALA A 406 -36.44 37.93 4.98
CA ALA A 406 -35.26 38.79 5.04
C ALA A 406 -34.01 38.05 4.52
N PRO A 407 -33.03 38.77 3.94
CA PRO A 407 -31.77 38.18 3.49
C PRO A 407 -31.03 37.45 4.61
N SER A 408 -30.80 36.14 4.44
CA SER A 408 -30.02 35.34 5.39
C SER A 408 -29.42 34.11 4.72
N THR A 409 -28.46 33.45 5.38
CA THR A 409 -27.88 32.17 4.91
C THR A 409 -28.86 31.01 4.98
N THR A 410 -29.96 31.15 5.73
CA THR A 410 -31.01 30.14 5.88
C THR A 410 -32.09 30.31 4.81
N SER A 411 -32.64 31.53 4.66
CA SER A 411 -33.65 31.83 3.64
C SER A 411 -33.07 31.77 2.23
N LYS A 412 -31.80 32.20 2.06
CA LYS A 412 -31.12 32.34 0.77
C LYS A 412 -31.95 33.13 -0.26
N GLU A 413 -32.75 34.08 0.21
CA GLU A 413 -33.60 34.96 -0.59
C GLU A 413 -33.05 36.38 -0.57
N LEU A 414 -32.81 36.97 -1.74
CA LEU A 414 -32.39 38.36 -1.91
C LEU A 414 -33.41 39.11 -2.75
N HIS A 415 -33.76 40.32 -2.32
CA HIS A 415 -34.71 41.19 -3.00
C HIS A 415 -34.02 42.49 -3.37
N PHE A 416 -34.11 42.89 -4.63
CA PHE A 416 -33.59 44.16 -5.13
C PHE A 416 -34.73 44.97 -5.71
N ASP A 417 -34.75 46.27 -5.42
CA ASP A 417 -35.62 47.22 -6.10
C ASP A 417 -34.76 48.01 -7.08
N VAL A 418 -35.00 47.79 -8.37
CA VAL A 418 -34.41 48.57 -9.45
C VAL A 418 -35.43 49.59 -9.89
N THR A 419 -35.22 50.85 -9.51
CA THR A 419 -36.04 51.95 -9.99
C THR A 419 -35.92 52.01 -11.51
N CYS A 420 -37.01 51.65 -12.18
CA CYS A 420 -37.08 51.40 -13.61
C CYS A 420 -37.98 52.44 -14.27
N ASP A 421 -37.54 53.03 -15.39
CA ASP A 421 -38.41 53.83 -16.25
C ASP A 421 -39.25 52.88 -17.12
N ASN A 422 -40.57 52.92 -16.96
CA ASN A 422 -41.51 52.09 -17.72
C ASN A 422 -41.57 52.47 -19.21
N ASN A 423 -41.07 53.64 -19.59
CA ASN A 423 -40.97 54.07 -20.99
C ASN A 423 -39.67 53.62 -21.65
N ALA A 424 -38.69 53.14 -20.87
CA ALA A 424 -37.42 52.66 -21.40
C ALA A 424 -37.55 51.23 -21.95
N PRO A 425 -36.91 50.90 -23.09
CA PRO A 425 -36.91 49.53 -23.63
C PRO A 425 -36.42 48.45 -22.64
N GLU A 426 -35.54 48.84 -21.71
CA GLU A 426 -34.99 47.93 -20.69
C GLU A 426 -35.98 47.54 -19.59
N PHE A 427 -37.17 48.16 -19.53
CA PHE A 427 -38.23 47.74 -18.60
C PHE A 427 -38.65 46.27 -18.82
N ALA A 428 -38.62 45.81 -20.08
CA ALA A 428 -38.90 44.42 -20.44
C ALA A 428 -37.84 43.43 -19.93
N THR A 429 -36.63 43.91 -19.66
CA THR A 429 -35.50 43.13 -19.14
C THR A 429 -35.15 43.53 -17.71
N TYR A 430 -36.13 44.03 -16.95
CA TYR A 430 -35.99 44.39 -15.53
C TYR A 430 -34.80 45.33 -15.27
N CYS A 431 -34.57 46.27 -16.20
CA CYS A 431 -33.50 47.27 -16.16
C CYS A 431 -32.14 46.65 -15.82
N THR A 432 -31.79 45.60 -16.56
CA THR A 432 -30.56 44.81 -16.34
C THR A 432 -29.30 45.68 -16.21
N SER A 433 -29.25 46.84 -16.89
CA SER A 433 -28.13 47.79 -16.78
C SER A 433 -27.98 48.42 -15.39
N HIS A 434 -29.07 48.58 -14.64
CA HIS A 434 -29.09 49.17 -13.30
C HIS A 434 -28.58 48.16 -12.24
N LEU A 435 -28.89 46.87 -12.41
CA LEU A 435 -28.45 45.79 -11.51
C LEU A 435 -27.49 44.82 -12.19
N GLN A 436 -26.25 45.28 -12.32
CA GLN A 436 -25.08 44.45 -12.58
C GLN A 436 -24.31 44.23 -11.28
N VAL A 437 -24.05 42.96 -10.93
CA VAL A 437 -23.43 42.60 -9.64
C VAL A 437 -22.25 41.68 -9.88
N LYS A 438 -21.10 41.99 -9.28
CA LYS A 438 -19.99 41.04 -9.20
C LYS A 438 -20.23 40.04 -8.07
N VAL A 439 -19.77 38.80 -8.22
CA VAL A 439 -19.96 37.76 -7.19
C VAL A 439 -19.37 38.22 -5.86
N SER A 440 -18.15 38.78 -5.88
CA SER A 440 -17.48 39.28 -4.69
C SER A 440 -18.17 40.51 -4.09
N ASP A 441 -18.94 41.30 -4.83
CA ASP A 441 -19.63 42.46 -4.27
C ASP A 441 -20.79 42.06 -3.34
N LEU A 442 -21.35 40.86 -3.54
CA LEU A 442 -22.54 40.38 -2.85
C LEU A 442 -22.24 39.21 -1.92
N PHE A 443 -21.42 38.25 -2.34
CA PHE A 443 -21.20 37.00 -1.63
C PHE A 443 -19.79 36.87 -1.06
N LYS A 444 -19.68 36.13 0.04
CA LYS A 444 -18.45 35.57 0.58
C LYS A 444 -18.48 34.06 0.38
N LEU A 445 -17.46 33.53 -0.28
CA LEU A 445 -17.27 32.11 -0.52
C LEU A 445 -16.29 31.57 0.54
N GLU A 446 -16.70 30.53 1.24
CA GLU A 446 -15.91 29.92 2.31
C GLU A 446 -15.82 28.42 2.09
N ALA A 447 -14.62 27.87 2.32
CA ALA A 447 -14.37 26.45 2.31
C ALA A 447 -13.46 26.10 3.49
N THR A 448 -13.76 24.99 4.15
CA THR A 448 -13.02 24.49 5.31
C THR A 448 -12.35 23.17 4.95
N LEU A 449 -11.02 23.12 5.03
CA LEU A 449 -10.28 21.85 4.95
C LEU A 449 -10.76 20.91 6.05
N ASN A 450 -10.82 19.62 5.75
CA ASN A 450 -11.13 18.62 6.74
C ASN A 450 -9.90 18.34 7.63
N SER A 451 -9.60 19.27 8.54
CA SER A 451 -8.47 19.17 9.45
C SER A 451 -8.65 18.08 10.51
N ASP A 452 -9.86 17.61 10.77
CA ASP A 452 -10.09 16.56 11.79
C ASP A 452 -9.73 15.16 11.27
N ASN A 453 -9.52 15.03 9.95
CA ASN A 453 -9.08 13.80 9.33
C ASN A 453 -7.54 13.72 9.31
N ASP A 454 -6.96 12.94 10.21
CA ASP A 454 -5.51 12.77 10.33
C ASP A 454 -4.85 12.18 9.07
N ALA A 455 -5.55 11.36 8.28
CA ALA A 455 -5.03 10.90 7.00
C ALA A 455 -4.87 12.06 6.01
N VAL A 456 -5.82 13.00 5.98
CA VAL A 456 -5.76 14.19 5.13
C VAL A 456 -4.70 15.18 5.63
N LYS A 457 -4.54 15.33 6.94
CA LYS A 457 -3.42 16.10 7.52
C LYS A 457 -2.06 15.55 7.06
N ALA A 458 -1.89 14.22 7.09
CA ALA A 458 -0.65 13.58 6.65
C ALA A 458 -0.45 13.75 5.14
N LEU A 459 -1.50 13.58 4.33
CA LEU A 459 -1.49 13.78 2.89
C LEU A 459 -1.07 15.21 2.51
N LEU A 460 -1.59 16.21 3.21
CA LEU A 460 -1.32 17.63 2.98
C LEU A 460 -0.15 18.18 3.82
N ALA A 461 0.66 17.29 4.42
CA ALA A 461 1.82 17.73 5.19
C ALA A 461 2.74 18.61 4.34
N ASN A 462 3.25 19.69 4.94
CA ASN A 462 4.10 20.70 4.31
C ASN A 462 3.41 21.58 3.23
N ARG A 463 2.07 21.57 3.14
CA ARG A 463 1.31 22.44 2.23
C ARG A 463 0.72 23.65 2.95
N PRO A 464 0.62 24.82 2.30
CA PRO A 464 0.00 25.99 2.88
C PRO A 464 -1.52 25.78 2.99
N THR A 465 -2.05 25.78 4.21
CA THR A 465 -3.47 25.51 4.51
C THR A 465 -4.23 26.73 5.05
N THR A 466 -3.57 27.89 5.17
CA THR A 466 -4.03 29.03 6.00
C THR A 466 -4.70 30.18 5.25
N THR A 467 -4.90 30.10 3.94
CA THR A 467 -5.54 31.16 3.15
C THR A 467 -6.53 30.57 2.16
N THR A 468 -7.84 30.72 2.40
CA THR A 468 -8.92 30.43 1.43
C THR A 468 -8.63 29.22 0.54
N ASN A 469 -8.80 28.04 1.14
CA ASN A 469 -8.38 26.72 0.69
C ASN A 469 -8.04 26.55 -0.82
N PRO A 470 -6.75 26.43 -1.21
CA PRO A 470 -6.28 26.50 -2.60
C PRO A 470 -6.71 25.34 -3.50
N ILE A 471 -7.35 24.32 -2.93
CA ILE A 471 -7.80 23.11 -3.63
C ILE A 471 -9.30 23.13 -3.96
N VAL A 472 -9.98 24.26 -3.67
CA VAL A 472 -11.42 24.42 -3.92
C VAL A 472 -11.66 25.44 -5.03
N PHE A 473 -12.37 25.01 -6.06
CA PHE A 473 -12.72 25.79 -7.23
C PHE A 473 -14.23 25.97 -7.28
N TRP A 474 -14.67 27.20 -7.54
CA TRP A 474 -16.08 27.57 -7.51
C TRP A 474 -16.58 27.86 -8.92
N ARG A 475 -17.85 27.51 -9.17
CA ARG A 475 -18.59 27.95 -10.34
C ARG A 475 -19.99 28.43 -9.95
N VAL A 476 -20.56 29.29 -10.77
CA VAL A 476 -21.91 29.84 -10.59
C VAL A 476 -22.69 29.81 -11.90
N LYS A 477 -24.01 29.68 -11.81
CA LYS A 477 -24.95 29.75 -12.93
C LYS A 477 -26.24 30.45 -12.51
N ASN A 478 -26.83 31.25 -13.40
CA ASN A 478 -28.19 31.77 -13.29
C ASN A 478 -29.19 30.86 -14.06
N THR A 479 -30.21 30.29 -13.42
CA THR A 479 -30.85 29.01 -13.83
C THR A 479 -31.88 28.98 -14.96
N LEU A 480 -32.20 30.05 -15.71
CA LEU A 480 -33.12 29.90 -16.87
C LEU A 480 -32.43 29.68 -18.23
N ALA A 481 -31.22 30.18 -18.42
CA ALA A 481 -30.43 30.02 -19.65
C ALA A 481 -28.92 30.27 -19.46
N GLY A 482 -28.46 30.46 -18.22
CA GLY A 482 -27.09 30.88 -17.94
C GLY A 482 -26.07 29.82 -18.30
N THR A 483 -24.90 30.23 -18.74
CA THR A 483 -23.74 29.35 -18.82
C THR A 483 -23.11 29.22 -17.44
N TRP A 484 -22.52 28.07 -17.13
CA TRP A 484 -21.64 27.99 -15.96
C TRP A 484 -20.47 28.94 -16.15
N GLN A 485 -20.11 29.65 -15.09
CA GLN A 485 -18.97 30.55 -15.07
C GLN A 485 -18.07 30.20 -13.89
N GLU A 486 -16.77 30.10 -14.15
CA GLU A 486 -15.76 29.87 -13.12
C GLU A 486 -15.56 31.15 -12.30
N ILE A 487 -15.45 30.99 -10.98
CA ILE A 487 -15.10 32.07 -10.07
C ILE A 487 -13.60 31.97 -9.77
N SER A 488 -12.87 33.05 -10.04
CA SER A 488 -11.45 33.18 -9.78
C SER A 488 -11.17 33.15 -8.27
N ALA A 489 -10.30 32.23 -7.84
CA ALA A 489 -9.86 32.16 -6.46
C ALA A 489 -9.09 33.42 -6.00
N ALA A 490 -8.47 34.16 -6.93
CA ALA A 490 -7.69 35.36 -6.62
C ALA A 490 -8.56 36.59 -6.32
N THR A 491 -9.71 36.71 -7.00
CA THR A 491 -10.57 37.91 -6.90
C THR A 491 -11.90 37.62 -6.21
N GLY A 492 -12.35 36.36 -6.16
CA GLY A 492 -13.71 36.01 -5.72
C GLY A 492 -14.80 36.39 -6.73
N ASP A 493 -14.40 36.82 -7.93
CA ASP A 493 -15.29 37.21 -9.04
C ASP A 493 -15.24 36.22 -10.19
N LEU A 494 -16.13 36.41 -11.16
CA LEU A 494 -16.09 35.67 -12.42
C LEU A 494 -14.70 35.81 -13.06
N LYS A 495 -14.16 34.68 -13.55
CA LYS A 495 -12.82 34.64 -14.15
C LYS A 495 -12.72 35.49 -15.41
N ASP A 496 -13.81 35.57 -16.17
CA ASP A 496 -13.97 36.60 -17.19
C ASP A 496 -14.27 37.94 -16.50
N SER A 497 -13.28 38.82 -16.47
CA SER A 497 -13.36 40.11 -15.79
C SER A 497 -14.37 41.08 -16.42
N THR A 498 -14.85 40.78 -17.64
CA THR A 498 -15.88 41.57 -18.33
C THR A 498 -17.30 41.08 -18.02
N ALA A 499 -17.44 39.88 -17.47
CA ALA A 499 -18.72 39.29 -17.11
C ALA A 499 -19.20 39.77 -15.73
N VAL A 500 -20.50 39.98 -15.60
CA VAL A 500 -21.19 40.32 -14.34
C VAL A 500 -22.47 39.50 -14.24
N LEU A 501 -22.95 39.29 -13.01
CA LEU A 501 -24.26 38.69 -12.80
C LEU A 501 -25.35 39.70 -13.16
N THR A 502 -26.28 39.27 -13.99
CA THR A 502 -27.46 40.02 -14.44
C THR A 502 -28.73 39.22 -14.20
N PHE A 503 -29.84 39.93 -14.04
CA PHE A 503 -31.12 39.37 -13.64
C PHE A 503 -32.24 39.97 -14.48
N PRO A 504 -32.46 39.48 -15.72
CA PRO A 504 -33.36 40.09 -16.69
C PRO A 504 -34.84 39.76 -16.46
N GLN A 505 -35.19 39.24 -15.28
CA GLN A 505 -36.53 38.77 -14.94
C GLN A 505 -36.79 38.89 -13.44
N PHE A 506 -38.06 38.84 -13.07
CA PHE A 506 -38.49 39.01 -11.67
C PHE A 506 -37.83 38.03 -10.71
N LYS A 507 -37.82 36.74 -11.04
CA LYS A 507 -37.27 35.69 -10.18
C LYS A 507 -36.20 34.91 -10.93
N SER A 508 -35.02 34.85 -10.35
CA SER A 508 -33.88 34.08 -10.84
C SER A 508 -33.29 33.24 -9.71
N GLU A 509 -32.58 32.17 -10.02
CA GLU A 509 -31.78 31.45 -9.02
C GLU A 509 -30.31 31.45 -9.41
N LEU A 510 -29.45 31.72 -8.44
CA LEU A 510 -28.02 31.55 -8.54
C LEU A 510 -27.63 30.23 -7.89
N VAL A 511 -27.11 29.32 -8.70
CA VAL A 511 -26.62 28.03 -8.22
C VAL A 511 -25.11 28.06 -8.16
N PHE A 512 -24.56 27.87 -6.97
CA PHE A 512 -23.13 27.76 -6.73
C PHE A 512 -22.74 26.30 -6.51
N GLU A 513 -21.61 25.92 -7.09
CA GLU A 513 -21.00 24.62 -6.84
C GLU A 513 -19.51 24.77 -6.54
N ALA A 514 -19.06 24.00 -5.55
CA ALA A 514 -17.66 23.88 -5.19
C ALA A 514 -17.12 22.52 -5.67
N TYR A 515 -15.90 22.53 -6.19
CA TYR A 515 -15.19 21.36 -6.67
C TYR A 515 -13.79 21.32 -6.09
N THR A 516 -13.29 20.11 -5.88
CA THR A 516 -11.86 19.83 -5.77
C THR A 516 -11.41 19.11 -7.04
N ALA A 517 -10.10 18.89 -7.20
CA ALA A 517 -9.62 17.99 -8.26
C ALA A 517 -10.21 16.57 -8.15
N CYS A 518 -10.73 16.18 -6.98
CA CYS A 518 -11.29 14.86 -6.69
C CYS A 518 -12.82 14.77 -6.85
N GLY A 519 -13.48 15.85 -7.29
CA GLY A 519 -14.93 15.86 -7.48
C GLY A 519 -15.65 17.04 -6.81
N LYS A 520 -16.98 17.02 -6.90
CA LYS A 520 -17.87 18.03 -6.31
C LYS A 520 -17.90 17.93 -4.79
N VAL A 521 -17.84 19.06 -4.10
CA VAL A 521 -17.93 19.15 -2.64
C VAL A 521 -19.37 19.44 -2.23
N GLY A 522 -20.02 18.46 -1.62
CA GLY A 522 -21.40 18.59 -1.12
C GLY A 522 -22.44 18.90 -2.20
N ASP A 523 -23.59 19.38 -1.76
CA ASP A 523 -24.70 19.76 -2.63
C ASP A 523 -24.54 21.18 -3.19
N SER A 524 -25.26 21.48 -4.27
CA SER A 524 -25.28 22.83 -4.83
C SER A 524 -25.94 23.81 -3.87
N ILE A 525 -25.40 25.03 -3.79
CA ILE A 525 -25.94 26.09 -2.94
C ILE A 525 -26.74 27.05 -3.83
N THR A 526 -28.06 27.05 -3.68
CA THR A 526 -28.96 27.90 -4.45
C THR A 526 -29.40 29.13 -3.67
N TRP A 527 -29.27 30.31 -4.28
CA TRP A 527 -29.83 31.57 -3.81
C TRP A 527 -30.94 32.03 -4.75
N THR A 528 -32.09 32.40 -4.20
CA THR A 528 -33.20 32.97 -4.97
C THR A 528 -33.06 34.49 -5.00
N ILE A 529 -33.05 35.05 -6.20
CA ILE A 529 -32.90 36.49 -6.44
C ILE A 529 -34.22 37.02 -7.02
N TYR A 530 -34.82 37.96 -6.33
CA TYR A 530 -35.99 38.71 -6.78
C TYR A 530 -35.57 40.13 -7.19
N VAL A 531 -35.92 40.52 -8.40
CA VAL A 531 -35.70 41.87 -8.94
C VAL A 531 -37.04 42.52 -9.19
N HIS A 532 -37.35 43.51 -8.37
CA HIS A 532 -38.56 44.31 -8.42
C HIS A 532 -38.29 45.54 -9.26
N ARG A 533 -39.18 45.86 -10.19
CA ARG A 533 -39.10 47.04 -11.07
C ARG A 533 -40.10 48.10 -10.61
N THR A 534 -39.93 48.61 -9.39
CA THR A 534 -40.94 49.46 -8.75
C THR A 534 -41.28 50.66 -9.63
N GLU A 535 -42.57 50.77 -9.97
CA GLU A 535 -43.15 51.86 -10.73
C GLU A 535 -43.89 52.81 -9.78
N VAL A 536 -43.64 54.10 -9.92
CA VAL A 536 -44.55 55.12 -9.39
C VAL A 536 -45.69 55.27 -10.38
N VAL A 537 -46.76 54.51 -10.19
CA VAL A 537 -47.95 54.72 -11.01
C VAL A 537 -48.61 56.03 -10.57
N HIS A 538 -48.54 57.02 -11.43
CA HIS A 538 -49.30 58.26 -11.31
C HIS A 538 -50.75 57.97 -11.71
N ILE A 539 -51.57 57.64 -10.72
CA ILE A 539 -53.03 57.64 -10.89
C ILE A 539 -53.48 59.07 -10.61
N ASP A 540 -54.11 59.73 -11.58
CA ASP A 540 -54.72 61.06 -11.40
C ASP A 540 -55.53 61.09 -10.09
N ASP A 541 -55.43 62.19 -9.32
CA ASP A 541 -55.99 62.31 -7.97
C ASP A 541 -57.48 61.92 -7.89
N TRP A 542 -58.23 62.12 -8.98
CA TRP A 542 -59.64 61.72 -9.09
C TRP A 542 -59.87 60.21 -8.95
N TRP A 543 -58.98 59.43 -9.54
CA TRP A 543 -59.05 57.98 -9.56
C TRP A 543 -58.49 57.37 -8.26
N TYR A 544 -57.71 58.12 -7.48
CA TYR A 544 -57.14 57.66 -6.21
C TYR A 544 -58.22 57.23 -5.19
N SER A 545 -59.40 57.86 -5.24
CA SER A 545 -60.54 57.55 -4.36
C SER A 545 -61.31 56.27 -4.75
N MET A 546 -61.24 55.87 -6.02
CA MET A 546 -62.01 54.74 -6.57
C MET A 546 -61.19 53.45 -6.70
N TRP A 547 -59.89 53.50 -6.45
CA TRP A 547 -59.00 52.35 -6.55
C TRP A 547 -58.25 52.14 -5.24
N ASP A 548 -58.48 50.99 -4.60
CA ASP A 548 -57.64 50.53 -3.50
C ASP A 548 -56.47 49.73 -4.08
N CYS A 549 -55.34 50.39 -4.21
CA CYS A 549 -54.08 49.81 -4.66
C CYS A 549 -53.14 49.41 -3.48
N GLY A 550 -53.57 49.58 -2.23
CA GLY A 550 -52.67 49.51 -1.07
C GLY A 550 -51.70 50.71 -0.99
N ALA A 551 -50.62 50.57 -0.21
CA ALA A 551 -49.62 51.64 -0.05
C ALA A 551 -48.91 51.97 -1.38
N ALA A 552 -48.81 53.26 -1.70
CA ALA A 552 -48.24 53.76 -2.95
C ALA A 552 -46.84 53.18 -3.23
N GLY A 553 -46.62 52.77 -4.49
CA GLY A 553 -45.33 52.26 -4.96
C GLY A 553 -44.96 50.84 -4.49
N LYS A 554 -45.91 50.02 -4.03
CA LYS A 554 -45.61 48.67 -3.49
C LYS A 554 -46.39 47.57 -4.22
N CYS A 555 -45.71 46.45 -4.53
CA CYS A 555 -46.36 45.22 -5.00
C CYS A 555 -47.13 44.56 -3.84
N ASN A 556 -48.34 44.07 -4.09
CA ASN A 556 -49.25 43.52 -3.07
C ASN A 556 -49.71 42.08 -3.34
N VAL A 557 -49.17 41.42 -4.38
CA VAL A 557 -49.41 40.01 -4.69
C VAL A 557 -48.15 39.20 -4.41
N GLU A 558 -48.32 38.11 -3.66
CA GLU A 558 -47.26 37.21 -3.22
C GLU A 558 -46.50 36.59 -4.42
N HIS A 559 -45.17 36.61 -4.35
CA HIS A 559 -44.26 36.10 -5.39
C HIS A 559 -44.49 36.66 -6.80
N THR A 560 -44.86 37.94 -6.91
CA THR A 560 -45.02 38.63 -8.20
C THR A 560 -44.39 40.02 -8.20
N ASP A 561 -44.18 40.57 -9.39
CA ASP A 561 -43.65 41.92 -9.65
C ASP A 561 -44.74 42.95 -9.97
N PHE A 562 -46.00 42.61 -9.73
CA PHE A 562 -47.13 43.48 -10.02
C PHE A 562 -47.98 43.75 -8.77
N ARG A 563 -48.74 44.83 -8.86
CA ARG A 563 -49.75 45.19 -7.87
C ARG A 563 -51.13 44.98 -8.47
N VAL A 564 -52.04 44.44 -7.68
CA VAL A 564 -53.47 44.37 -8.01
C VAL A 564 -54.16 45.54 -7.32
N CYS A 565 -54.66 46.47 -8.12
CA CYS A 565 -55.57 47.51 -7.67
C CYS A 565 -57.00 47.00 -7.74
N LYS A 566 -57.77 47.15 -6.68
CA LYS A 566 -59.20 46.82 -6.67
C LYS A 566 -60.01 48.08 -6.90
N PHE A 567 -60.86 48.05 -7.91
CA PHE A 567 -61.85 49.11 -8.10
C PHE A 567 -62.88 49.02 -6.97
N LYS A 568 -62.99 50.10 -6.20
CA LYS A 568 -64.01 50.29 -5.19
C LYS A 568 -64.79 51.53 -5.57
N PHE A 569 -65.91 51.31 -6.25
CA PHE A 569 -66.90 52.35 -6.45
C PHE A 569 -67.98 52.22 -5.38
N ASP A 570 -68.03 53.23 -4.52
CA ASP A 570 -69.13 53.40 -3.58
C ASP A 570 -70.05 54.51 -4.11
N PRO A 571 -71.22 54.15 -4.71
CA PRO A 571 -72.16 55.12 -5.24
C PRO A 571 -72.83 55.97 -4.14
N GLN A 572 -72.55 55.69 -2.86
CA GLN A 572 -73.07 56.42 -1.72
C GLN A 572 -71.97 57.21 -0.98
N CYS A 573 -70.73 57.24 -1.46
CA CYS A 573 -69.70 58.00 -0.77
C CYS A 573 -69.95 59.51 -0.88
N ASP A 574 -69.70 60.24 0.21
CA ASP A 574 -69.94 61.68 0.30
C ASP A 574 -69.27 62.45 -0.86
N THR A 575 -68.08 62.04 -1.30
CA THR A 575 -67.35 62.66 -2.43
C THR A 575 -68.03 62.45 -3.79
N TYR A 576 -68.59 61.26 -4.04
CA TYR A 576 -69.31 60.97 -5.28
C TYR A 576 -70.70 61.62 -5.27
N LEU A 577 -71.39 61.55 -4.13
CA LEU A 577 -72.69 62.21 -3.94
C LEU A 577 -72.57 63.73 -4.02
N SER A 578 -71.49 64.32 -3.50
CA SER A 578 -71.21 65.75 -3.63
C SER A 578 -70.90 66.14 -5.09
N MET A 579 -70.30 65.26 -5.89
CA MET A 579 -70.16 65.50 -7.33
C MET A 579 -71.50 65.46 -8.08
N LEU A 580 -72.39 64.53 -7.71
CA LEU A 580 -73.73 64.44 -8.31
C LEU A 580 -74.67 65.56 -7.86
N ASN A 581 -74.53 66.01 -6.61
CA ASN A 581 -75.33 67.07 -5.99
C ASN A 581 -74.42 68.09 -5.27
N PRO A 582 -73.78 69.02 -6.02
CA PRO A 582 -72.81 69.98 -5.47
C PRO A 582 -73.36 70.89 -4.36
N SER A 583 -74.68 71.09 -4.34
CA SER A 583 -75.39 71.86 -3.31
C SER A 583 -75.29 71.26 -1.91
N ASP A 584 -75.00 69.97 -1.81
CA ASP A 584 -75.07 69.21 -0.55
C ASP A 584 -73.67 68.93 0.04
N ALA A 585 -72.62 69.47 -0.58
CA ALA A 585 -71.24 69.34 -0.15
C ALA A 585 -70.99 70.07 1.19
N LYS A 586 -70.49 69.36 2.21
CA LYS A 586 -70.28 69.91 3.57
C LYS A 586 -69.19 70.98 3.66
N HIS A 587 -68.29 71.08 2.68
CA HIS A 587 -67.20 72.07 2.64
C HIS A 587 -67.15 72.73 1.26
N ILE A 588 -67.83 73.87 1.14
CA ILE A 588 -67.74 74.73 -0.04
C ILE A 588 -66.71 75.83 0.30
N PRO A 589 -65.66 76.04 -0.50
CA PRO A 589 -64.74 77.15 -0.31
C PRO A 589 -65.51 78.47 -0.24
N ILE A 590 -65.32 79.20 0.85
CA ILE A 590 -65.94 80.50 1.13
C ILE A 590 -64.91 81.61 0.89
N ASP A 591 -65.33 82.70 0.25
CA ASP A 591 -64.48 83.87 0.08
C ASP A 591 -64.24 84.52 1.44
N PRO A 592 -63.00 84.59 1.94
CA PRO A 592 -62.71 85.11 3.26
C PRO A 592 -62.99 86.62 3.41
N LYS A 593 -63.25 87.36 2.32
CA LYS A 593 -63.63 88.78 2.35
C LYS A 593 -65.12 89.02 2.37
N THR A 594 -65.91 88.22 1.64
CA THR A 594 -67.37 88.40 1.56
C THR A 594 -68.15 87.39 2.41
N ASN A 595 -67.48 86.33 2.87
CA ASN A 595 -68.05 85.22 3.61
C ASN A 595 -69.16 84.46 2.84
N ASP A 596 -69.22 84.64 1.52
CA ASP A 596 -70.10 83.94 0.60
C ASP A 596 -69.36 82.75 -0.01
N ALA A 597 -70.10 81.68 -0.34
CA ALA A 597 -69.55 80.56 -1.10
C ALA A 597 -69.08 81.01 -2.49
N TYR A 598 -67.89 80.58 -2.94
CA TYR A 598 -67.42 80.85 -4.29
C TYR A 598 -68.41 80.27 -5.31
N LYS A 599 -69.09 81.16 -6.06
CA LYS A 599 -70.10 80.75 -7.07
C LYS A 599 -69.48 80.15 -8.34
N VAL A 600 -68.18 80.34 -8.56
CA VAL A 600 -67.43 79.81 -9.68
C VAL A 600 -66.01 79.51 -9.21
N CYS A 601 -65.46 78.42 -9.73
CA CYS A 601 -64.18 77.90 -9.34
C CYS A 601 -63.02 78.60 -10.04
N GLU A 602 -62.60 79.69 -9.41
CA GLU A 602 -61.45 80.48 -9.83
C GLU A 602 -60.27 80.19 -8.91
N TYR A 603 -59.17 79.68 -9.46
CA TYR A 603 -57.89 79.62 -8.76
C TYR A 603 -56.88 80.52 -9.49
N LYS A 604 -55.80 80.87 -8.79
CA LYS A 604 -54.66 81.57 -9.39
C LYS A 604 -53.52 80.58 -9.57
N ASP A 605 -52.92 80.54 -10.75
CA ASP A 605 -51.74 79.72 -11.00
C ASP A 605 -50.49 80.30 -10.33
N ASP A 606 -49.35 79.61 -10.46
CA ASP A 606 -48.06 80.02 -9.88
C ASP A 606 -47.57 81.39 -10.40
N LYS A 607 -48.20 81.94 -11.45
CA LYS A 607 -47.94 83.29 -12.00
C LYS A 607 -48.95 84.32 -11.54
N ASN A 608 -49.85 83.93 -10.63
CA ASN A 608 -50.88 84.76 -10.03
C ASN A 608 -51.99 85.18 -11.01
N ASP A 609 -52.10 84.51 -12.16
CA ASP A 609 -53.14 84.74 -13.17
C ASP A 609 -54.42 84.00 -12.80
N LYS A 610 -55.58 84.65 -12.95
CA LYS A 610 -56.88 84.00 -12.71
C LYS A 610 -57.15 82.95 -13.79
N LYS A 611 -57.40 81.72 -13.36
CA LYS A 611 -57.89 80.62 -14.20
C LYS A 611 -59.25 80.15 -13.71
N THR A 612 -60.10 79.74 -14.65
CA THR A 612 -61.43 79.20 -14.37
C THR A 612 -61.40 77.71 -14.69
N CYS A 613 -61.70 76.86 -13.71
CA CYS A 613 -61.87 75.42 -13.98
C CYS A 613 -63.22 75.21 -14.69
N SER A 614 -63.19 74.71 -15.93
CA SER A 614 -64.41 74.43 -16.69
C SER A 614 -65.21 73.23 -16.17
N GLU A 615 -64.65 72.45 -15.24
CA GLU A 615 -65.27 71.24 -14.68
C GLU A 615 -65.44 71.31 -13.15
N GLY A 616 -65.50 72.53 -12.61
CA GLY A 616 -65.63 72.76 -11.17
C GLY A 616 -64.30 72.68 -10.43
N CYS A 617 -64.30 73.16 -9.19
CA CYS A 617 -63.18 73.04 -8.26
C CYS A 617 -63.73 72.49 -6.95
N TRP A 618 -62.90 71.66 -6.36
CA TRP A 618 -63.08 71.04 -5.07
C TRP A 618 -61.90 71.48 -4.21
#